data_AF-A0A550GVC1-F1
#
_entry.id   AF-A0A550GVC1-F1
#
_cell.length_a   1.000
_cell.length_b   1.000
_cell.length_c   1.000
_cell.angle_alpha   90.00
_cell.angle_beta   90.00
_cell.angle_gamma   90.00
#
_symmetry.space_group_name_H-M   'P 1'
#
loop_
_entity.id
_entity.type
_entity.pdbx_description
1 polymer ?
#
loop_
_entity_poly.entity_id
_entity_poly.type
_entity_poly.pdbx_seq_one_letter_code
_entity_poly.pdbx_strand_id
1 'polypeptide(L)'
;MEDVDRHSMGVWLNSQYFADHGHCTCPRCKELWEKSGVGWFEWRRREVTNYIAQVRERVKKDLVMCIQPDPITACERYGVNFDDLANYADAFNVVMFSKNYATPWYWEMLARGFKKLLKKPVYISLYVSGPGDSAKDVPSVSDLLTVSVRCARAGIDGILYLANGIGEIRDFQKAAVDKVELRKRLQSYGGQNVQEVLSLVKNWEKIVE
;
A
#
# COMPACT_ATOMS: atom_id res chain seq x y z
N MET A 1 2.74 12.07 -16.11
CA MET A 1 3.33 10.72 -15.94
C MET A 1 4.68 10.61 -16.61
N GLU A 2 4.81 10.96 -17.89
CA GLU A 2 6.10 10.93 -18.60
C GLU A 2 7.22 11.71 -17.92
N ASP A 3 6.91 12.89 -17.37
CA ASP A 3 7.92 13.69 -16.68
C ASP A 3 8.42 13.03 -15.39
N VAL A 4 7.51 12.44 -14.60
CA VAL A 4 7.88 11.66 -13.41
C VAL A 4 8.70 10.44 -13.82
N ASP A 5 8.26 9.70 -14.85
CA ASP A 5 8.94 8.52 -15.37
C ASP A 5 10.37 8.83 -15.84
N ARG A 6 10.62 10.00 -16.45
CA ARG A 6 11.98 10.43 -16.81
C ARG A 6 12.88 10.60 -15.59
N HIS A 7 12.38 11.18 -14.51
CA HIS A 7 13.18 11.60 -13.35
C HIS A 7 13.19 10.63 -12.17
N SER A 8 12.37 9.57 -12.17
CA SER A 8 12.31 8.59 -11.09
C SER A 8 12.78 7.19 -11.51
N MET A 9 12.87 6.27 -10.55
CA MET A 9 13.08 4.84 -10.84
C MET A 9 11.79 4.11 -11.26
N GLY A 10 10.64 4.76 -11.07
CA GLY A 10 9.32 4.21 -11.34
C GLY A 10 8.22 5.16 -10.87
N VAL A 11 7.00 4.88 -11.26
CA VAL A 11 5.81 5.68 -10.98
C VAL A 11 4.89 4.89 -10.05
N TRP A 12 4.56 5.50 -8.91
CA TRP A 12 3.61 4.97 -7.95
C TRP A 12 2.32 5.76 -8.06
N LEU A 13 1.25 5.12 -8.56
CA LEU A 13 -0.04 5.77 -8.73
C LEU A 13 -0.93 5.56 -7.51
N ASN A 14 -1.44 6.67 -6.99
CA ASN A 14 -2.42 6.70 -5.90
C ASN A 14 -3.75 7.25 -6.42
N SER A 15 -4.86 6.81 -5.82
CA SER A 15 -6.22 7.33 -6.08
C SER A 15 -6.65 7.28 -7.55
N GLN A 16 -6.18 6.29 -8.29
CA GLN A 16 -6.42 6.07 -9.72
C GLN A 16 -7.77 5.36 -10.01
N TYR A 17 -8.76 5.56 -9.14
CA TYR A 17 -10.04 4.84 -9.13
C TYR A 17 -11.18 5.73 -8.59
N PHE A 18 -12.41 5.23 -8.65
CA PHE A 18 -13.57 5.96 -8.13
C PHE A 18 -13.53 6.10 -6.60
N ALA A 19 -14.20 7.11 -6.05
CA ALA A 19 -14.15 7.39 -4.62
C ALA A 19 -14.83 6.31 -3.73
N ASP A 20 -16.00 5.80 -4.13
CA ASP A 20 -16.71 4.71 -3.42
C ASP A 20 -17.87 4.13 -4.29
N HIS A 21 -18.65 3.18 -3.76
CA HIS A 21 -19.74 2.41 -4.39
C HIS A 21 -20.68 3.19 -5.31
N GLY A 22 -20.93 4.47 -5.01
CA GLY A 22 -21.86 5.32 -5.76
C GLY A 22 -21.21 6.39 -6.64
N HIS A 23 -19.87 6.42 -6.76
CA HIS A 23 -19.16 7.45 -7.53
C HIS A 23 -18.66 6.91 -8.87
N CYS A 24 -18.63 7.70 -9.94
CA CYS A 24 -19.00 9.11 -10.06
C CYS A 24 -20.38 9.28 -10.72
N THR A 25 -21.25 10.15 -10.20
CA THR A 25 -22.61 10.36 -10.73
C THR A 25 -22.79 11.70 -11.45
N CYS A 26 -21.69 12.31 -11.91
CA CYS A 26 -21.77 13.56 -12.68
C CYS A 26 -22.46 13.34 -14.05
N PRO A 27 -23.00 14.39 -14.68
CA PRO A 27 -23.70 14.27 -15.97
C PRO A 27 -22.89 13.55 -17.04
N ARG A 28 -21.59 13.85 -17.16
CA ARG A 28 -20.69 13.21 -18.11
C ARG A 28 -20.59 11.70 -17.89
N CYS A 29 -20.39 11.25 -16.65
CA CYS A 29 -20.26 9.82 -16.34
C CYS A 29 -21.58 9.07 -16.59
N LYS A 30 -22.72 9.69 -16.27
CA LYS A 30 -24.05 9.10 -16.56
C LYS A 30 -24.28 8.94 -18.06
N GLU A 31 -24.00 9.98 -18.84
CA GLU A 31 -24.15 9.93 -20.30
C GLU A 31 -23.22 8.87 -20.94
N LEU A 32 -21.95 8.82 -20.51
CA LEU A 32 -21.00 7.82 -21.02
C LEU A 32 -21.39 6.40 -20.63
N TRP A 33 -21.87 6.21 -19.40
CA TRP A 33 -22.38 4.92 -18.94
C TRP A 33 -23.61 4.49 -19.76
N GLU A 34 -24.61 5.35 -19.94
CA GLU A 34 -25.80 5.05 -20.74
C GLU A 34 -25.44 4.67 -22.18
N LYS A 35 -24.52 5.42 -22.81
CA LYS A 35 -24.03 5.12 -24.16
C LYS A 35 -23.24 3.81 -24.24
N SER A 36 -22.62 3.37 -23.15
CA SER A 36 -21.83 2.14 -23.12
C SER A 36 -22.67 0.86 -23.20
N GLY A 37 -23.95 0.93 -22.79
CA GLY A 37 -24.87 -0.22 -22.81
C GLY A 37 -24.54 -1.34 -21.83
N VAL A 38 -23.55 -1.18 -20.93
CA VAL A 38 -23.16 -2.19 -19.95
C VAL A 38 -23.60 -1.82 -18.53
N GLY A 39 -23.59 -2.80 -17.62
CA GLY A 39 -23.94 -2.56 -16.21
C GLY A 39 -22.98 -1.59 -15.52
N TRP A 40 -23.46 -0.91 -14.47
CA TRP A 40 -22.72 0.15 -13.77
C TRP A 40 -21.32 -0.26 -13.30
N PHE A 41 -21.19 -1.42 -12.65
CA PHE A 41 -19.89 -1.89 -12.16
C PHE A 41 -18.93 -2.28 -13.28
N GLU A 42 -19.45 -2.89 -14.36
CA GLU A 42 -18.65 -3.24 -15.53
C GLU A 42 -18.14 -1.99 -16.25
N TRP A 43 -18.99 -0.97 -16.39
CA TRP A 43 -18.58 0.31 -16.94
C TRP A 43 -17.44 0.94 -16.11
N ARG A 44 -17.61 1.00 -14.78
CA ARG A 44 -16.58 1.54 -13.88
C ARG A 44 -15.27 0.77 -13.93
N ARG A 45 -15.33 -0.56 -13.95
CA ARG A 45 -14.16 -1.42 -14.13
C ARG A 45 -13.42 -1.07 -15.42
N ARG A 46 -14.14 -0.94 -16.55
CA ARG A 46 -13.55 -0.57 -17.84
C ARG A 46 -12.91 0.81 -17.81
N GLU A 47 -13.56 1.82 -17.24
CA GLU A 47 -13.00 3.17 -17.15
C GLU A 47 -11.67 3.18 -16.40
N VAL A 48 -11.58 2.51 -15.26
CA VAL A 48 -10.34 2.39 -14.49
C VAL A 48 -9.28 1.63 -15.29
N THR A 49 -9.61 0.43 -15.81
CA THR A 49 -8.67 -0.40 -16.57
C THR A 49 -8.14 0.32 -17.82
N ASN A 50 -9.01 0.99 -18.58
CA ASN A 50 -8.63 1.74 -19.78
C ASN A 50 -7.76 2.94 -19.45
N TYR A 51 -8.02 3.62 -18.34
CA TYR A 51 -7.15 4.70 -17.87
C TYR A 51 -5.75 4.18 -17.53
N ILE A 52 -5.65 3.05 -16.83
CA ILE A 52 -4.34 2.46 -16.50
C ILE A 52 -3.60 1.94 -17.74
N ALA A 53 -4.31 1.41 -18.74
CA ALA A 53 -3.70 1.07 -20.03
C ALA A 53 -3.03 2.29 -20.67
N GLN A 54 -3.72 3.43 -20.69
CA GLN A 54 -3.17 4.70 -21.20
C GLN A 54 -1.96 5.19 -20.38
N VAL A 55 -1.97 5.00 -19.06
CA VAL A 55 -0.81 5.32 -18.22
C VAL A 55 0.38 4.45 -18.63
N ARG A 56 0.17 3.13 -18.78
CA ARG A 56 1.24 2.18 -19.10
C ARG A 56 1.90 2.47 -20.45
N GLU A 57 1.15 2.96 -21.44
CA GLU A 57 1.72 3.40 -22.72
C GLU A 57 2.76 4.51 -22.56
N ARG A 58 2.63 5.34 -21.50
CA ARG A 58 3.45 6.53 -21.26
C ARG A 58 4.57 6.30 -20.26
N VAL A 59 4.33 5.50 -19.23
CA VAL A 59 5.36 5.10 -18.25
C VAL A 59 6.20 3.99 -18.89
N LYS A 60 7.53 4.03 -18.79
CA LYS A 60 8.40 2.97 -19.32
C LYS A 60 9.13 2.20 -18.22
N LYS A 61 9.31 2.80 -17.04
CA LYS A 61 9.89 2.14 -15.86
C LYS A 61 8.81 1.45 -15.03
N ASP A 62 9.14 1.05 -13.81
CA ASP A 62 8.21 0.37 -12.91
C ASP A 62 6.95 1.19 -12.70
N LEU A 63 5.79 0.54 -12.84
CA LEU A 63 4.49 1.13 -12.57
C LEU A 63 3.83 0.36 -11.42
N VAL A 64 3.74 1.02 -10.27
CA VAL A 64 3.17 0.45 -9.05
C VAL A 64 1.77 1.01 -8.82
N MET A 65 0.79 0.11 -8.65
CA MET A 65 -0.58 0.49 -8.32
C MET A 65 -0.77 0.51 -6.80
N CYS A 66 -0.95 1.70 -6.23
CA CYS A 66 -1.37 1.82 -4.83
C CYS A 66 -2.88 1.59 -4.76
N ILE A 67 -3.30 0.64 -3.93
CA ILE A 67 -4.70 0.22 -3.82
C ILE A 67 -5.19 0.27 -2.37
N GLN A 68 -6.50 0.47 -2.20
CA GLN A 68 -7.12 0.41 -0.88
C GLN A 68 -7.01 -1.00 -0.29
N PRO A 69 -6.99 -1.13 1.06
CA PRO A 69 -6.89 -2.42 1.75
C PRO A 69 -8.25 -3.15 1.77
N ASP A 70 -8.88 -3.26 0.60
CA ASP A 70 -10.16 -3.93 0.38
C ASP A 70 -9.99 -5.11 -0.60
N PRO A 71 -9.77 -6.34 -0.11
CA PRO A 71 -9.59 -7.49 -0.98
C PRO A 71 -10.92 -8.06 -1.51
N ILE A 72 -12.07 -7.58 -1.04
CA ILE A 72 -13.37 -8.20 -1.30
C ILE A 72 -14.21 -7.36 -2.25
N THR A 73 -14.34 -6.07 -1.97
CA THR A 73 -15.30 -5.19 -2.66
C THR A 73 -14.63 -4.11 -3.52
N ALA A 74 -13.33 -4.25 -3.83
CA ALA A 74 -12.59 -3.24 -4.58
C ALA A 74 -13.20 -2.94 -5.97
N CYS A 75 -13.80 -3.94 -6.63
CA CYS A 75 -14.44 -3.72 -7.91
C CYS A 75 -15.73 -2.91 -7.76
N GLU A 76 -16.59 -3.27 -6.80
CA GLU A 76 -17.85 -2.58 -6.55
C GLU A 76 -17.65 -1.17 -6.00
N ARG A 77 -16.65 -1.00 -5.13
CA ARG A 77 -16.34 0.29 -4.49
C ARG A 77 -15.60 1.23 -5.40
N TYR A 78 -14.58 0.73 -6.08
CA TYR A 78 -13.59 1.57 -6.71
C TYR A 78 -13.50 1.35 -8.23
N GLY A 79 -14.20 0.36 -8.78
CA GLY A 79 -13.98 -0.08 -10.16
C GLY A 79 -12.63 -0.79 -10.35
N VAL A 80 -12.00 -1.25 -9.27
CA VAL A 80 -10.67 -1.87 -9.32
C VAL A 80 -10.83 -3.38 -9.43
N ASN A 81 -10.44 -3.94 -10.57
CA ASN A 81 -10.24 -5.37 -10.72
C ASN A 81 -8.74 -5.68 -10.74
N PHE A 82 -8.27 -6.47 -9.77
CA PHE A 82 -6.84 -6.72 -9.61
C PHE A 82 -6.21 -7.49 -10.77
N ASP A 83 -6.94 -8.41 -11.39
CA ASP A 83 -6.46 -9.18 -12.53
C ASP A 83 -6.31 -8.31 -13.77
N ASP A 84 -7.24 -7.39 -14.01
CA ASP A 84 -7.12 -6.43 -15.10
C ASP A 84 -5.91 -5.52 -14.91
N LEU A 85 -5.73 -4.97 -13.69
CA LEU A 85 -4.61 -4.09 -13.38
C LEU A 85 -3.27 -4.82 -13.46
N ALA A 86 -3.22 -6.11 -13.14
CA ALA A 86 -1.99 -6.91 -13.21
C ALA A 86 -1.42 -7.03 -14.63
N ASN A 87 -2.20 -6.76 -15.67
CA ASN A 87 -1.69 -6.70 -17.05
C ASN A 87 -0.80 -5.48 -17.30
N TYR A 88 -0.93 -4.44 -16.48
CA TYR A 88 -0.23 -3.17 -16.66
C TYR A 88 0.72 -2.83 -15.51
N ALA A 89 0.44 -3.35 -14.31
CA ALA A 89 1.22 -3.11 -13.11
C ALA A 89 2.44 -4.04 -13.02
N ASP A 90 3.56 -3.46 -12.60
CA ASP A 90 4.77 -4.22 -12.25
C ASP A 90 4.71 -4.72 -10.80
N ALA A 91 4.03 -3.96 -9.92
CA ALA A 91 3.74 -4.36 -8.55
C ALA A 91 2.48 -3.66 -8.01
N PHE A 92 2.00 -4.14 -6.87
CA PHE A 92 0.93 -3.51 -6.10
C PHE A 92 1.47 -3.01 -4.76
N ASN A 93 0.90 -1.91 -4.27
CA ASN A 93 1.11 -1.43 -2.92
C ASN A 93 -0.24 -1.31 -2.21
N VAL A 94 -0.46 -2.12 -1.18
CA VAL A 94 -1.68 -2.06 -0.38
C VAL A 94 -1.53 -0.98 0.69
N VAL A 95 -2.35 0.06 0.60
CA VAL A 95 -2.27 1.23 1.50
C VAL A 95 -2.96 0.90 2.83
N MET A 96 -2.20 0.34 3.77
CA MET A 96 -2.69 -0.13 5.08
C MET A 96 -2.58 0.95 6.15
N PHE A 97 -2.99 2.18 5.84
CA PHE A 97 -2.89 3.29 6.79
C PHE A 97 -3.89 3.18 7.92
N SER A 98 -3.40 3.33 9.14
CA SER A 98 -4.21 3.40 10.36
C SER A 98 -3.50 4.27 11.40
N LYS A 99 -4.28 5.00 12.19
CA LYS A 99 -3.79 5.67 13.39
C LYS A 99 -3.49 4.70 14.55
N ASN A 100 -3.87 3.43 14.41
CA ASN A 100 -3.65 2.39 15.41
C ASN A 100 -3.47 0.99 14.78
N TYR A 101 -2.44 0.25 15.20
CA TYR A 101 -2.15 -1.13 14.76
C TYR A 101 -2.32 -2.18 15.88
N ALA A 102 -3.06 -1.87 16.95
CA ALA A 102 -3.25 -2.72 18.15
C ALA A 102 -3.72 -4.16 17.91
N THR A 103 -4.33 -4.43 16.74
CA THR A 103 -4.79 -5.76 16.34
C THR A 103 -3.90 -6.31 15.22
N PRO A 104 -2.64 -6.68 15.49
CA PRO A 104 -1.67 -6.94 14.42
C PRO A 104 -1.97 -8.25 13.64
N TRP A 105 -2.86 -9.10 14.14
CA TRP A 105 -3.38 -10.27 13.41
C TRP A 105 -4.37 -9.90 12.29
N TYR A 106 -5.11 -8.79 12.43
CA TYR A 106 -6.01 -8.29 11.38
C TYR A 106 -5.20 -7.89 10.14
N TRP A 107 -4.13 -7.12 10.36
CA TRP A 107 -3.21 -6.70 9.31
C TRP A 107 -2.45 -7.86 8.67
N GLU A 108 -2.06 -8.86 9.48
CA GLU A 108 -1.47 -10.10 8.98
C GLU A 108 -2.43 -10.86 8.06
N MET A 109 -3.70 -10.96 8.44
CA MET A 109 -4.73 -11.61 7.64
C MET A 109 -4.95 -10.86 6.32
N LEU A 110 -5.02 -9.53 6.35
CA LEU A 110 -5.11 -8.70 5.15
C LEU A 110 -3.91 -8.92 4.23
N ALA A 111 -2.69 -8.86 4.77
CA ALA A 111 -1.46 -9.07 4.01
C ALA A 111 -1.45 -10.46 3.34
N ARG A 112 -1.86 -11.50 4.07
CA ARG A 112 -2.00 -12.86 3.53
C ARG A 112 -3.06 -12.95 2.43
N GLY A 113 -4.20 -12.29 2.62
CA GLY A 113 -5.28 -12.22 1.64
C GLY A 113 -4.80 -11.60 0.33
N PHE A 114 -4.17 -10.43 0.40
CA PHE A 114 -3.62 -9.75 -0.78
C PHE A 114 -2.48 -10.53 -1.42
N LYS A 115 -1.56 -11.12 -0.65
CA LYS A 115 -0.49 -11.94 -1.21
C LYS A 115 -1.02 -13.15 -2.00
N LYS A 116 -2.16 -13.71 -1.58
CA LYS A 116 -2.84 -14.78 -2.30
C LYS A 116 -3.59 -14.28 -3.54
N LEU A 117 -4.19 -13.09 -3.45
CA LEU A 117 -5.07 -12.53 -4.48
C LEU A 117 -4.30 -11.89 -5.64
N LEU A 118 -3.21 -11.18 -5.35
CA LEU A 118 -2.47 -10.39 -6.31
C LEU A 118 -1.40 -11.23 -7.01
N LYS A 119 -1.36 -11.14 -8.35
CA LYS A 119 -0.46 -11.94 -9.21
C LYS A 119 0.92 -11.32 -9.44
N LYS A 120 1.20 -10.19 -8.80
CA LYS A 120 2.44 -9.40 -8.93
C LYS A 120 3.04 -9.18 -7.53
N PRO A 121 4.29 -8.71 -7.40
CA PRO A 121 4.85 -8.32 -6.11
C PRO A 121 3.91 -7.41 -5.33
N VAL A 122 3.82 -7.66 -4.02
CA VAL A 122 2.90 -7.02 -3.09
C VAL A 122 3.70 -6.30 -2.02
N TYR A 123 3.69 -4.98 -2.10
CA TYR A 123 4.12 -4.10 -1.05
C TYR A 123 2.94 -3.73 -0.15
N ILE A 124 3.24 -3.31 1.07
CA ILE A 124 2.27 -2.65 1.94
C ILE A 124 2.81 -1.30 2.39
N SER A 125 1.91 -0.35 2.64
CA SER A 125 2.27 0.93 3.25
C SER A 125 1.66 1.04 4.64
N LEU A 126 2.50 1.36 5.62
CA LEU A 126 2.12 1.58 7.01
C LEU A 126 2.27 3.06 7.36
N TYR A 127 1.33 3.57 8.14
CA TYR A 127 1.28 4.98 8.53
C TYR A 127 2.13 5.20 9.78
N VAL A 128 3.11 6.10 9.69
CA VAL A 128 3.93 6.54 10.83
C VAL A 128 3.41 7.87 11.36
N SER A 129 3.27 8.88 10.48
CA SER A 129 2.77 10.20 10.85
C SER A 129 2.30 10.98 9.63
N GLY A 130 1.50 12.03 9.86
CA GLY A 130 1.06 12.94 8.80
C GLY A 130 0.92 14.38 9.30
N PRO A 131 0.61 15.32 8.38
CA PRO A 131 0.49 16.74 8.70
C PRO A 131 -0.52 16.99 9.84
N GLY A 132 -0.06 17.66 10.90
CA GLY A 132 -0.91 18.07 12.03
C GLY A 132 -1.21 16.97 13.06
N ASP A 133 -0.65 15.77 12.91
CA ASP A 133 -0.76 14.74 13.95
C ASP A 133 0.05 15.11 15.20
N SER A 134 -0.47 14.74 16.37
CA SER A 134 0.27 14.72 17.62
C SER A 134 0.66 13.29 18.01
N ALA A 135 1.46 13.14 19.07
CA ALA A 135 1.93 11.82 19.53
C ALA A 135 0.80 10.82 19.89
N LYS A 136 -0.41 11.30 20.21
CA LYS A 136 -1.59 10.45 20.48
C LYS A 136 -2.36 10.04 19.21
N ASP A 137 -2.09 10.71 18.09
CA ASP A 137 -2.79 10.51 16.81
C ASP A 137 -2.05 9.54 15.89
N VAL A 138 -0.85 9.11 16.29
CA VAL A 138 0.01 8.20 15.54
C VAL A 138 0.16 6.85 16.25
N PRO A 139 0.39 5.76 15.49
CA PRO A 139 0.66 4.47 16.09
C PRO A 139 1.94 4.47 16.93
N SER A 140 1.98 3.61 17.94
CA SER A 140 3.23 3.42 18.68
C SER A 140 4.27 2.69 17.81
N VAL A 141 5.54 2.99 18.04
CA VAL A 141 6.67 2.28 17.41
C VAL A 141 6.60 0.78 17.65
N SER A 142 6.14 0.36 18.84
CA SER A 142 5.95 -1.05 19.17
C SER A 142 4.89 -1.73 18.30
N ASP A 143 3.79 -1.02 18.02
CA ASP A 143 2.74 -1.54 17.14
C ASP A 143 3.23 -1.62 15.69
N LEU A 144 3.93 -0.57 15.21
CA LEU A 144 4.53 -0.54 13.88
C LEU A 144 5.53 -1.69 13.66
N LEU A 145 6.43 -1.95 14.61
CA LEU A 145 7.35 -3.09 14.52
C LEU A 145 6.62 -4.42 14.54
N THR A 146 5.63 -4.57 15.41
CA THR A 146 4.86 -5.82 15.55
C THR A 146 4.06 -6.12 14.28
N VAL A 147 3.37 -5.13 13.71
CA VAL A 147 2.60 -5.30 12.48
C VAL A 147 3.52 -5.56 11.28
N SER A 148 4.67 -4.88 11.21
CA SER A 148 5.64 -5.08 10.13
C SER A 148 6.17 -6.50 10.09
N VAL A 149 6.57 -7.05 11.24
CA VAL A 149 7.02 -8.43 11.36
C VAL A 149 5.92 -9.42 10.99
N ARG A 150 4.68 -9.19 11.43
CA ARG A 150 3.57 -10.09 11.10
C ARG A 150 3.18 -10.04 9.63
N CYS A 151 3.16 -8.88 9.01
CA CYS A 151 2.90 -8.76 7.57
C CYS A 151 4.04 -9.39 6.76
N ALA A 152 5.31 -9.20 7.14
CA ALA A 152 6.44 -9.86 6.50
C ALA A 152 6.34 -11.40 6.55
N ARG A 153 5.90 -11.93 7.69
CA ARG A 153 5.58 -13.36 7.87
C ARG A 153 4.48 -13.84 6.92
N ALA A 154 3.57 -12.96 6.48
CA ALA A 154 2.54 -13.30 5.50
C ALA A 154 3.08 -13.39 4.05
N GLY A 155 4.35 -13.03 3.81
CA GLY A 155 5.01 -13.19 2.51
C GLY A 155 4.93 -11.97 1.59
N ILE A 156 4.58 -10.80 2.11
CA ILE A 156 4.68 -9.54 1.36
C ILE A 156 6.12 -9.24 0.97
N ASP A 157 6.31 -8.58 -0.17
CA ASP A 157 7.61 -8.39 -0.82
C ASP A 157 8.33 -7.10 -0.36
N GLY A 158 7.64 -6.25 0.42
CA GLY A 158 8.26 -5.11 1.07
C GLY A 158 7.28 -4.21 1.82
N ILE A 159 7.83 -3.33 2.66
CA ILE A 159 7.07 -2.44 3.54
C ILE A 159 7.54 -1.01 3.29
N LEU A 160 6.58 -0.11 3.09
CA LEU A 160 6.78 1.32 3.03
C LEU A 160 6.24 1.95 4.31
N TYR A 161 6.98 2.90 4.85
CA TYR A 161 6.56 3.69 6.00
C TYR A 161 6.25 5.11 5.54
N LEU A 162 5.00 5.53 5.68
CA LEU A 162 4.58 6.89 5.33
C LEU A 162 4.73 7.80 6.54
N ALA A 163 5.53 8.86 6.39
CA ALA A 163 5.67 9.94 7.35
C ALA A 163 5.47 11.29 6.65
N ASN A 164 5.14 12.32 7.42
CA ASN A 164 5.02 13.70 6.91
C ASN A 164 6.34 14.22 6.31
N GLY A 165 7.47 13.84 6.91
CA GLY A 165 8.78 14.31 6.50
C GLY A 165 9.92 13.41 6.97
N ILE A 166 11.13 13.83 6.61
CA ILE A 166 12.37 13.10 6.93
C ILE A 166 12.70 13.13 8.44
N GLY A 167 12.23 14.14 9.18
CA GLY A 167 12.44 14.20 10.63
C GLY A 167 11.69 13.07 11.33
N GLU A 168 10.41 12.94 11.02
CA GLU A 168 9.51 11.95 11.63
C GLU A 168 9.93 10.52 11.28
N ILE A 169 10.42 10.27 10.05
CA ILE A 169 10.93 8.94 9.71
C ILE A 169 12.22 8.62 10.49
N ARG A 170 13.11 9.61 10.68
CA ARG A 170 14.33 9.42 11.48
C ARG A 170 14.01 9.16 12.95
N ASP A 171 13.04 9.88 13.51
CA ASP A 171 12.58 9.68 14.89
C ASP A 171 11.97 8.29 15.07
N PHE A 172 11.15 7.85 14.11
CA PHE A 172 10.65 6.47 14.07
C PHE A 172 11.79 5.44 14.01
N GLN A 173 12.77 5.63 13.12
CA GLN A 173 13.91 4.73 12.98
C GLN A 173 14.73 4.63 14.27
N LYS A 174 15.04 5.78 14.92
CA LYS A 174 15.72 5.84 16.23
C LYS A 174 14.96 5.05 17.27
N ALA A 175 13.69 5.39 17.46
CA ALA A 175 12.86 4.74 18.44
C ALA A 175 12.72 3.23 18.17
N ALA A 176 12.68 2.81 16.89
CA ALA A 176 12.61 1.40 16.51
C ALA A 176 13.89 0.62 16.83
N VAL A 177 15.05 1.24 16.61
CA VAL A 177 16.36 0.68 17.01
C VAL A 177 16.40 0.44 18.51
N ASP A 178 15.94 1.41 19.30
CA ASP A 178 15.95 1.36 20.78
C ASP A 178 15.03 0.27 21.36
N LYS A 179 14.09 -0.28 20.58
CA LYS A 179 13.21 -1.38 21.00
C LYS A 179 13.90 -2.75 21.02
N VAL A 180 15.10 -2.85 21.60
CA VAL A 180 15.95 -4.06 21.60
C VAL A 180 15.20 -5.31 22.09
N GLU A 181 14.57 -5.25 23.26
CA GLU A 181 13.85 -6.41 23.83
C GLU A 181 12.63 -6.82 22.99
N LEU A 182 11.91 -5.84 22.43
CA LEU A 182 10.80 -6.13 21.52
C LEU A 182 11.32 -6.81 20.24
N ARG A 183 12.38 -6.28 19.63
CA ARG A 183 13.00 -6.86 18.42
C ARG A 183 13.42 -8.31 18.69
N LYS A 184 14.07 -8.57 19.83
CA LYS A 184 14.45 -9.93 20.26
C LYS A 184 13.22 -10.84 20.40
N ARG A 185 12.15 -10.37 21.03
CA ARG A 185 10.90 -11.14 21.14
C ARG A 185 10.29 -11.47 19.78
N LEU A 186 10.27 -10.47 18.87
CA LEU A 186 9.69 -10.60 17.53
C LEU A 186 10.46 -11.59 16.64
N GLN A 187 11.73 -11.88 16.91
CA GLN A 187 12.48 -12.92 16.18
C GLN A 187 11.81 -14.29 16.25
N SER A 188 11.10 -14.60 17.34
CA SER A 188 10.39 -15.87 17.50
C SER A 188 9.13 -15.99 16.64
N TYR A 189 8.68 -14.91 16.00
CA TYR A 189 7.40 -14.89 15.30
C TYR A 189 7.45 -15.56 13.93
N GLY A 190 8.63 -15.79 13.32
CA GLY A 190 8.70 -16.45 12.02
C GLY A 190 10.08 -16.64 11.42
N GLY A 191 10.08 -17.09 10.16
CA GLY A 191 11.26 -17.48 9.39
C GLY A 191 11.95 -16.31 8.66
N GLN A 192 12.57 -16.61 7.52
CA GLN A 192 13.48 -15.71 6.79
C GLN A 192 12.96 -14.26 6.65
N ASN A 193 11.74 -14.06 6.16
CA ASN A 193 11.18 -12.72 5.94
C ASN A 193 11.11 -11.87 7.22
N VAL A 194 10.88 -12.50 8.38
CA VAL A 194 10.89 -11.80 9.67
C VAL A 194 12.31 -11.34 10.02
N GLN A 195 13.29 -12.20 9.78
CA GLN A 195 14.70 -11.88 10.05
C GLN A 195 15.20 -10.77 9.12
N GLU A 196 14.76 -10.74 7.87
CA GLU A 196 15.08 -9.68 6.91
C GLU A 196 14.56 -8.32 7.41
N VAL A 197 13.30 -8.23 7.82
CA VAL A 197 12.74 -6.97 8.38
C VAL A 197 13.47 -6.54 9.64
N LEU A 198 13.74 -7.46 10.57
CA LEU A 198 14.47 -7.11 11.81
C LEU A 198 15.92 -6.71 11.53
N SER A 199 16.55 -7.29 10.50
CA SER A 199 17.89 -6.91 10.06
C SER A 199 17.91 -5.53 9.40
N LEU A 200 16.86 -5.18 8.65
CA LEU A 200 16.69 -3.82 8.11
C LEU A 200 16.55 -2.78 9.22
N VAL A 201 15.74 -3.07 10.25
CA VAL A 201 15.61 -2.19 11.43
C VAL A 201 16.95 -2.06 12.14
N LYS A 202 17.70 -3.15 12.30
CA LYS A 202 19.06 -3.10 12.88
C LYS A 202 19.99 -2.21 12.03
N ASN A 203 19.93 -2.31 10.71
CA ASN A 203 20.76 -1.50 9.83
C ASN A 203 20.48 0.01 9.93
N TRP A 204 19.33 0.42 10.46
CA TRP A 204 19.07 1.84 10.74
C TRP A 204 19.99 2.41 11.82
N GLU A 205 20.63 1.60 12.66
CA GLU A 205 21.69 2.01 13.59
C GLU A 205 22.76 2.86 12.87
N LYS A 206 23.09 2.53 11.61
CA LYS A 206 24.08 3.24 10.78
C LYS A 206 23.62 4.58 10.22
N ILE A 207 22.31 4.86 10.27
CA ILE A 207 21.67 6.01 9.62
C ILE A 207 21.25 7.04 10.66
N VAL A 208 21.03 6.60 11.90
CA VAL A 208 20.48 7.41 12.98
C VAL A 208 21.52 7.90 13.99
N GLU A 209 22.76 7.40 13.89
CA GLU A 209 23.96 7.97 14.54
C GLU A 209 24.30 9.37 14.00
#